data_AF-A0A497QIL4-F1
#
_entry.id   AF-A0A497QIL4-F1
#
_cell.length_a   1.000
_cell.length_b   1.000
_cell.length_c   1.000
_cell.angle_alpha   90.00
_cell.angle_beta   90.00
_cell.angle_gamma   90.00
#
_symmetry.space_group_name_H-M   'P 1'
#
loop_
_entity.id
_entity.type
_entity.pdbx_description
1 polymer ?
#
loop_
_entity_poly.entity_id
_entity_poly.type
_entity_poly.pdbx_seq_one_letter_code
_entity_poly.pdbx_strand_id
1 'polypeptide(L)'
;EDNIIDLLSEKERMLSIELREEYIKRFGEISQTTFRKHIWEEFLNGSDIIVYVVDSADKERLDLATEEFWRVVNLSSLKGIPVLVLANKQDLPDALDAGEIAAKMKLFQLRNRSFAVYPISALKGEGIEEAFKWVADRFK
;
A
#
# COMPACT_ATOMS: atom_id res chain seq x y z
N GLU A 1 -1.18 -24.15 -13.22
CA GLU A 1 0.08 -23.39 -13.17
C GLU A 1 -0.24 -21.95 -13.51
N ASP A 2 -1.03 -21.32 -12.64
CA ASP A 2 -1.39 -19.92 -12.82
C ASP A 2 -0.36 -19.13 -12.02
N ASN A 3 0.58 -18.53 -12.73
CA ASN A 3 1.60 -17.70 -12.15
C ASN A 3 0.89 -16.62 -11.32
N ILE A 4 1.16 -16.61 -10.02
CA ILE A 4 0.78 -15.53 -9.11
C ILE A 4 1.25 -14.17 -9.66
N ILE A 5 2.31 -14.16 -10.48
CA ILE A 5 2.82 -13.01 -11.22
C ILE A 5 1.82 -12.50 -12.28
N ASP A 6 1.12 -13.38 -13.00
CA ASP A 6 0.14 -12.97 -14.03
C ASP A 6 -1.12 -12.39 -13.39
N LEU A 7 -1.57 -12.99 -12.26
CA LEU A 7 -2.67 -12.49 -11.43
C LEU A 7 -2.35 -11.17 -10.72
N LEU A 8 -1.07 -10.93 -10.42
CA LEU A 8 -0.60 -9.63 -9.94
C LEU A 8 -0.48 -8.64 -11.10
N SER A 9 -0.08 -9.05 -12.31
CA SER A 9 0.08 -8.14 -13.45
C SER A 9 -1.25 -7.54 -13.94
N GLU A 10 -2.36 -8.28 -13.86
CA GLU A 10 -3.69 -7.74 -14.17
C GLU A 10 -4.29 -6.92 -13.03
N LYS A 11 -3.90 -7.18 -11.77
CA LYS A 11 -4.36 -6.46 -10.56
C LYS A 11 -3.42 -5.36 -10.07
N GLU A 12 -2.28 -5.15 -10.71
CA GLU A 12 -1.38 -3.99 -10.55
C GLU A 12 -2.04 -2.66 -10.99
N ARG A 13 -3.28 -2.72 -11.49
CA ARG A 13 -4.14 -1.56 -11.74
C ARG A 13 -4.82 -1.08 -10.45
N MET A 14 -4.09 -0.31 -9.65
CA MET A 14 -4.59 0.50 -8.53
C MET A 14 -5.42 -0.26 -7.48
N LEU A 15 -4.75 -0.83 -6.49
CA LEU A 15 -5.42 -1.29 -5.26
C LEU A 15 -5.03 -0.37 -4.10
N SER A 16 -5.94 0.54 -3.76
CA SER A 16 -6.06 1.05 -2.39
C SER A 16 -6.53 -0.12 -1.54
N ILE A 17 -5.65 -0.67 -0.70
CA ILE A 17 -6.01 -1.73 0.23
C ILE A 17 -6.36 -1.05 1.55
N GLU A 18 -7.63 -1.07 1.86
CA GLU A 18 -8.17 -0.57 3.10
C GLU A 18 -8.24 -1.71 4.13
N LEU A 19 -7.59 -1.55 5.30
CA LEU A 19 -7.51 -2.60 6.33
C LEU A 19 -8.24 -2.19 7.61
N ARG A 20 -8.90 -3.15 8.27
CA ARG A 20 -9.51 -2.97 9.60
C ARG A 20 -8.66 -3.57 10.72
N GLU A 21 -8.80 -3.05 11.94
CA GLU A 21 -8.09 -3.47 13.15
C GLU A 21 -8.12 -4.99 13.41
N GLU A 22 -9.27 -5.63 13.18
CA GLU A 22 -9.44 -7.07 13.39
C GLU A 22 -8.52 -7.93 12.51
N TYR A 23 -8.08 -7.41 11.37
CA TYR A 23 -7.17 -8.11 10.47
C TYR A 23 -5.71 -7.95 10.89
N ILE A 24 -5.33 -6.79 11.47
CA ILE A 24 -3.96 -6.47 11.90
C ILE A 24 -3.45 -7.46 12.95
N LYS A 25 -4.30 -7.93 13.86
CA LYS A 25 -3.92 -8.97 14.84
C LYS A 25 -3.65 -10.34 14.20
N ARG A 26 -4.30 -10.65 13.09
CA ARG A 26 -4.12 -11.91 12.33
C ARG A 26 -2.86 -11.90 11.44
N PHE A 27 -2.33 -10.72 11.09
CA PHE A 27 -1.07 -10.61 10.33
C PHE A 27 0.14 -11.19 11.08
N GLY A 28 0.15 -11.13 12.42
CA GLY A 28 1.26 -11.65 13.23
C GLY A 28 1.37 -13.17 13.28
N GLU A 29 0.33 -13.90 12.85
CA GLU A 29 0.25 -15.37 13.02
C GLU A 29 0.16 -16.14 11.70
N ILE A 30 -0.05 -15.47 10.56
CA ILE A 30 -0.38 -16.14 9.29
C ILE A 30 0.77 -16.04 8.28
N SER A 31 1.32 -17.20 7.89
CA SER A 31 2.26 -17.35 6.78
C SER A 31 1.73 -16.75 5.46
N GLN A 32 2.62 -16.09 4.72
CA GLN A 32 2.39 -15.34 3.47
C GLN A 32 1.53 -16.08 2.41
N THR A 33 1.46 -17.41 2.45
CA THR A 33 0.72 -18.23 1.48
C THR A 33 -0.80 -18.18 1.66
N THR A 34 -1.30 -18.01 2.90
CA THR A 34 -2.75 -17.97 3.18
C THR A 34 -3.33 -16.56 3.02
N PHE A 35 -2.47 -15.54 3.11
CA PHE A 35 -2.80 -14.11 3.05
C PHE A 35 -3.51 -13.69 1.74
N ARG A 36 -3.10 -14.27 0.60
CA ARG A 36 -3.45 -13.74 -0.73
C ARG A 36 -4.80 -14.21 -1.28
N LYS A 37 -5.41 -15.29 -0.76
CA LYS A 37 -6.59 -15.91 -1.38
C LYS A 37 -7.95 -15.38 -0.92
N HIS A 38 -8.06 -14.65 0.20
CA HIS A 38 -9.36 -14.41 0.85
C HIS A 38 -9.71 -12.92 1.13
N ILE A 39 -8.84 -11.96 0.81
CA ILE A 39 -8.99 -10.56 1.29
C ILE A 39 -9.68 -9.63 0.27
N TRP A 40 -10.05 -10.11 -0.91
CA TRP A 40 -10.29 -9.18 -2.03
C TRP A 40 -11.74 -8.83 -2.35
N GLU A 41 -12.76 -9.44 -1.73
CA GLU A 41 -14.15 -9.22 -2.18
C GLU A 41 -15.13 -8.66 -1.13
N GLU A 42 -14.81 -8.61 0.18
CA GLU A 42 -15.81 -8.23 1.21
C GLU A 42 -15.50 -6.98 2.07
N PHE A 43 -14.41 -6.23 1.86
CA PHE A 43 -13.85 -5.39 2.93
C PHE A 43 -14.07 -3.85 2.88
N LEU A 44 -14.80 -3.30 1.90
CA LEU A 44 -14.87 -1.83 1.65
C LEU A 44 -15.85 -1.04 2.56
N ASN A 45 -16.03 -1.51 3.80
CA ASN A 45 -17.04 -1.17 4.81
C ASN A 45 -16.73 -0.29 6.04
N GLY A 46 -15.61 0.43 6.19
CA GLY A 46 -15.27 1.12 7.46
C GLY A 46 -13.83 0.89 7.89
N SER A 47 -12.92 1.44 7.10
CA SER A 47 -11.52 1.06 7.09
C SER A 47 -10.69 1.95 7.99
N ASP A 48 -9.80 1.34 8.77
CA ASP A 48 -9.04 2.03 9.81
C ASP A 48 -7.71 2.60 9.28
N ILE A 49 -7.24 2.10 8.13
CA ILE A 49 -6.05 2.56 7.41
C ILE A 49 -6.18 2.37 5.90
N ILE A 50 -5.56 3.26 5.12
CA ILE A 50 -5.36 3.15 3.68
C ILE A 50 -3.94 2.66 3.41
N VAL A 51 -3.78 1.56 2.69
CA VAL A 51 -2.50 1.08 2.16
C VAL A 51 -2.49 1.29 0.64
N TYR A 52 -1.54 2.07 0.15
CA TYR A 52 -1.41 2.40 -1.27
C TYR A 52 -0.09 1.88 -1.82
N VAL A 53 -0.14 0.96 -2.77
CA VAL A 53 1.06 0.36 -3.35
C VAL A 53 1.43 1.08 -4.65
N VAL A 54 2.68 1.50 -4.75
CA VAL A 54 3.23 2.19 -5.92
C VAL A 54 4.27 1.30 -6.57
N ASP A 55 4.16 1.08 -7.87
CA ASP A 55 5.28 0.55 -8.65
C ASP A 55 6.34 1.64 -8.77
N SER A 56 7.47 1.45 -8.08
CA SER A 56 8.52 2.47 -8.05
C SER A 56 9.37 2.49 -9.33
N ALA A 57 9.30 1.45 -10.16
CA ALA A 57 10.01 1.40 -11.43
C ALA A 57 9.19 2.00 -12.59
N ASP A 58 7.86 2.07 -12.48
CA ASP A 58 6.98 2.65 -13.50
C ASP A 58 6.82 4.18 -13.33
N LYS A 59 7.87 4.91 -13.71
CA LYS A 59 7.94 6.39 -13.61
C LYS A 59 6.92 7.09 -14.51
N GLU A 60 6.55 6.47 -15.62
CA GLU A 60 5.61 7.04 -16.60
C GLU A 60 4.18 7.07 -16.07
N ARG A 61 3.79 6.05 -15.30
CA ARG A 61 2.43 5.96 -14.72
C ARG A 61 2.31 6.57 -13.33
N LEU A 62 3.43 6.99 -12.73
CA LEU A 62 3.41 7.57 -11.38
C LEU A 62 2.57 8.85 -11.28
N ASP A 63 2.49 9.65 -12.33
CA ASP A 63 1.63 10.85 -12.35
C ASP A 63 0.15 10.46 -12.28
N LEU A 64 -0.27 9.45 -13.06
CA LEU A 64 -1.64 8.91 -13.01
C LEU A 64 -1.95 8.26 -11.66
N ALA A 65 -1.00 7.50 -11.10
CA ALA A 65 -1.14 6.93 -9.76
C ALA A 65 -1.27 8.02 -8.70
N THR A 66 -0.53 9.12 -8.83
CA THR A 66 -0.62 10.28 -7.95
C THR A 66 -1.99 10.93 -8.01
N GLU A 67 -2.51 11.18 -9.21
CA GLU A 67 -3.85 11.77 -9.39
C GLU A 67 -4.92 10.91 -8.72
N GLU A 68 -4.87 9.60 -8.92
CA GLU A 68 -5.87 8.70 -8.35
C GLU A 68 -5.72 8.54 -6.84
N PHE A 69 -4.49 8.50 -6.34
CA PHE A 69 -4.21 8.56 -4.91
C PHE A 69 -4.92 9.77 -4.28
N TRP A 70 -4.71 10.97 -4.83
CA TRP A 70 -5.32 12.19 -4.32
C TRP A 70 -6.85 12.21 -4.45
N ARG A 71 -7.40 11.62 -5.51
CA ARG A 71 -8.84 11.44 -5.66
C ARG A 71 -9.41 10.58 -4.53
N VAL A 72 -8.76 9.45 -4.23
CA VAL A 72 -9.21 8.51 -3.20
C VAL A 72 -9.04 9.08 -1.80
N VAL A 73 -7.86 9.61 -1.44
CA VAL A 73 -7.62 10.08 -0.07
C VAL A 73 -8.51 11.29 0.30
N ASN A 74 -8.99 12.05 -0.68
CA ASN A 74 -9.88 13.19 -0.46
C ASN A 74 -11.37 12.82 -0.39
N LEU A 75 -11.73 11.55 -0.55
CA LEU A 75 -13.10 11.10 -0.32
C LEU A 75 -13.52 11.38 1.13
N SER A 76 -14.75 11.88 1.31
CA SER A 76 -15.28 12.27 2.63
C SER A 76 -15.32 11.10 3.61
N SER A 77 -15.58 9.89 3.13
CA SER A 77 -15.56 8.64 3.90
C SER A 77 -14.18 8.26 4.42
N LEU A 78 -13.12 8.77 3.82
CA LEU A 78 -11.72 8.44 4.13
C LEU A 78 -10.97 9.59 4.79
N LYS A 79 -11.69 10.63 5.24
CA LYS A 79 -11.11 11.79 5.88
C LYS A 79 -10.48 11.40 7.22
N GLY A 80 -9.21 11.75 7.41
CA GLY A 80 -8.47 11.51 8.66
C GLY A 80 -7.89 10.10 8.78
N ILE A 81 -8.28 9.17 7.89
CA ILE A 81 -7.74 7.81 7.88
C ILE A 81 -6.25 7.85 7.55
N PRO A 82 -5.37 7.23 8.38
CA PRO A 82 -3.94 7.11 8.13
C PRO A 82 -3.63 6.47 6.79
N VAL A 83 -2.50 6.86 6.19
CA VAL A 83 -2.06 6.34 4.89
C VAL A 83 -0.69 5.69 5.00
N LEU A 84 -0.57 4.43 4.61
CA LEU A 84 0.70 3.74 4.37
C LEU A 84 0.92 3.63 2.87
N VAL A 85 1.97 4.26 2.34
CA VAL A 85 2.40 4.10 0.96
C VAL A 85 3.54 3.07 0.90
N LEU A 86 3.40 2.07 0.05
CA LEU A 86 4.41 1.05 -0.19
C LEU A 86 5.08 1.33 -1.53
N ALA A 87 6.31 1.84 -1.50
CA ALA A 87 7.16 2.03 -2.68
C ALA A 87 7.72 0.66 -3.09
N ASN A 88 6.98 -0.06 -3.93
CA ASN A 88 7.23 -1.44 -4.29
C ASN A 88 8.21 -1.57 -5.48
N LYS A 89 8.73 -2.78 -5.70
CA LYS A 89 9.71 -3.15 -6.73
C LYS A 89 11.11 -2.58 -6.51
N GLN A 90 11.51 -2.38 -5.25
CA GLN A 90 12.86 -1.91 -4.88
C GLN A 90 13.98 -2.90 -5.28
N ASP A 91 13.64 -4.11 -5.74
CA ASP A 91 14.56 -5.05 -6.34
C ASP A 91 15.03 -4.65 -7.76
N LEU A 92 14.34 -3.71 -8.42
CA LEU A 92 14.68 -3.24 -9.76
C LEU A 92 15.67 -2.04 -9.69
N PRO A 93 16.65 -1.98 -10.61
CA PRO A 93 17.73 -0.99 -10.55
C PRO A 93 17.26 0.46 -10.76
N ASP A 94 16.14 0.66 -11.46
CA ASP A 94 15.58 1.97 -11.77
C ASP A 94 14.43 2.38 -10.84
N ALA A 95 14.17 1.60 -9.79
CA ALA A 95 13.12 1.89 -8.83
C ALA A 95 13.41 3.18 -8.06
N LEU A 96 12.41 4.06 -8.00
CA LEU A 96 12.45 5.25 -7.16
C LEU A 96 12.44 4.87 -5.68
N ASP A 97 13.24 5.54 -4.87
CA ASP A 97 13.22 5.28 -3.43
C ASP A 97 11.95 5.86 -2.76
N ALA A 98 11.74 5.51 -1.49
CA ALA A 98 10.57 5.97 -0.73
C ALA A 98 10.48 7.50 -0.61
N GLY A 99 11.61 8.20 -0.55
CA GLY A 99 11.67 9.66 -0.50
C GLY A 99 11.28 10.30 -1.83
N GLU A 100 11.76 9.76 -2.94
CA GLU A 100 11.40 10.17 -4.29
C GLU A 100 9.91 9.95 -4.57
N ILE A 101 9.36 8.79 -4.17
CA ILE A 101 7.91 8.53 -4.23
C ILE A 101 7.14 9.55 -3.40
N ALA A 102 7.56 9.79 -2.15
CA ALA A 102 6.91 10.78 -1.28
C ALA A 102 6.89 12.19 -1.88
N ALA A 103 8.00 12.59 -2.51
CA ALA A 103 8.14 13.89 -3.16
C ALA A 103 7.26 14.00 -4.40
N LYS A 104 7.32 13.02 -5.31
CA LYS A 104 6.55 13.01 -6.57
C LYS A 104 5.06 12.96 -6.34
N MET A 105 4.61 12.10 -5.42
CA MET A 105 3.20 12.03 -5.03
C MET A 105 2.75 13.21 -4.15
N LYS A 106 3.68 14.11 -3.78
CA LYS A 106 3.44 15.29 -2.93
C LYS A 106 2.83 14.94 -1.58
N LEU A 107 3.16 13.79 -1.00
CA LEU A 107 2.52 13.28 0.23
C LEU A 107 2.68 14.24 1.43
N PHE A 108 3.70 15.09 1.41
CA PHE A 108 3.88 16.18 2.36
C PHE A 108 2.72 17.20 2.36
N GLN A 109 1.83 17.18 1.38
CA GLN A 109 0.61 17.99 1.33
C GLN A 109 -0.57 17.35 2.08
N LEU A 110 -0.45 16.10 2.54
CA LEU A 110 -1.46 15.47 3.37
C LEU A 110 -1.54 16.25 4.70
N ARG A 111 -2.57 17.08 4.82
CA ARG A 111 -2.92 17.80 6.05
C ARG A 111 -4.00 16.98 6.75
N ASN A 112 -3.95 16.94 8.08
CA ASN A 112 -4.98 16.31 8.92
C ASN A 112 -5.08 14.77 8.85
N ARG A 113 -4.01 14.07 8.45
CA ARG A 113 -3.87 12.62 8.63
C ARG A 113 -2.39 12.26 8.78
N SER A 114 -2.11 11.16 9.47
CA SER A 114 -0.74 10.63 9.48
C SER A 114 -0.47 9.83 8.21
N PHE A 115 0.76 9.86 7.73
CA PHE A 115 1.18 8.99 6.64
C PHE A 115 2.60 8.46 6.86
N ALA A 116 2.93 7.37 6.19
CA ALA A 116 4.31 6.90 6.04
C ALA A 116 4.52 6.30 4.66
N VAL A 117 5.79 6.26 4.25
CA VAL A 117 6.22 5.61 3.02
C VAL A 117 7.30 4.61 3.38
N TYR A 118 7.15 3.37 2.93
CA TYR A 118 8.14 2.32 3.14
C TYR A 118 8.61 1.76 1.80
N PRO A 119 9.94 1.62 1.60
CA PRO A 119 10.48 0.88 0.47
C PRO A 119 10.26 -0.61 0.69
N ILE A 120 9.69 -1.30 -0.29
CA ILE A 120 9.49 -2.75 -0.23
C ILE A 120 9.89 -3.44 -1.53
N SER A 121 10.27 -4.72 -1.43
CA SER A 121 10.22 -5.64 -2.56
C SER A 121 9.22 -6.74 -2.23
N ALA A 122 8.03 -6.66 -2.81
CA ALA A 122 7.02 -7.71 -2.66
C ALA A 122 7.49 -9.06 -3.24
N LEU A 123 8.40 -9.03 -4.22
CA LEU A 123 9.00 -10.22 -4.82
C LEU A 123 9.95 -10.92 -3.84
N LYS A 124 10.81 -10.16 -3.15
CA LYS A 124 11.78 -10.69 -2.18
C LYS A 124 11.24 -10.81 -0.76
N GLY A 125 10.09 -10.19 -0.48
CA GLY A 125 9.51 -10.10 0.87
C GLY A 125 10.17 -9.05 1.77
N GLU A 126 11.02 -8.18 1.24
CA GLU A 126 11.80 -7.19 1.99
C GLU A 126 10.97 -5.94 2.32
N GLY A 127 11.15 -5.39 3.54
CA GLY A 127 10.53 -4.12 3.99
C GLY A 127 9.05 -4.22 4.38
N ILE A 128 8.41 -5.37 4.15
CA ILE A 128 6.98 -5.59 4.44
C ILE A 128 6.73 -5.58 5.94
N GLU A 129 7.54 -6.30 6.72
CA GLU A 129 7.34 -6.41 8.18
C GLU A 129 7.45 -5.02 8.84
N GLU A 130 8.46 -4.24 8.46
CA GLU A 130 8.69 -2.89 8.97
C GLU A 130 7.54 -1.94 8.59
N ALA A 131 7.04 -2.03 7.35
CA ALA A 131 5.92 -1.23 6.90
C ALA A 131 4.64 -1.52 7.70
N PHE A 132 4.36 -2.80 7.98
CA PHE A 132 3.18 -3.20 8.74
C PHE A 132 3.35 -3.03 10.25
N LYS A 133 4.57 -2.96 10.78
CA LYS A 133 4.81 -2.55 12.17
C LYS A 133 4.31 -1.13 12.44
N TRP A 134 4.49 -0.21 11.48
CA TRP A 134 3.97 1.16 11.58
C TRP A 134 2.43 1.21 11.68
N VAL A 135 1.77 0.26 11.03
CA VAL A 135 0.32 0.05 11.12
C VAL A 135 -0.04 -0.45 12.51
N ALA A 136 0.61 -1.53 12.96
CA ALA A 136 0.33 -2.15 14.25
C ALA A 136 0.50 -1.18 15.44
N ASP A 137 1.50 -0.28 15.38
CA ASP A 137 1.72 0.72 16.43
C ASP A 137 0.61 1.77 16.55
N ARG A 138 -0.30 1.89 15.57
CA ARG A 138 -1.42 2.85 15.59
C ARG A 138 -2.71 2.28 16.16
N PHE A 139 -2.81 0.97 16.26
CA PHE A 139 -4.02 0.25 16.69
C PHE A 139 -3.79 -0.45 18.05
N LYS A 140 -2.95 0.15 18.89
CA LYS A 140 -2.68 -0.28 20.27
C LYS A 140 -3.58 0.45 21.26
#